data_AF-A0A6V7LF27-F1
#
_entry.id   AF-A0A6V7LF27-F1
#
_cell.length_a   1.000
_cell.length_b   1.000
_cell.length_c   1.000
_cell.angle_alpha   90.00
_cell.angle_beta   90.00
_cell.angle_gamma   90.00
#
_symmetry.space_group_name_H-M   'P 1'
#
loop_
_entity.id
_entity.type
_entity.pdbx_description
1 polymer ?
#
loop_
_entity_poly.entity_id
_entity_poly.type
_entity_poly.pdbx_seq_one_letter_code
_entity_poly.pdbx_strand_id
1 'polypeptide(L)' 'QEEEKLLGSILLPSYRITVCKPEDKVNKKFAFKAEHANMRTYHFAAETREHMNQWVNALTLASLLQDPNP' A
#
# COMPACT_ATOMS: atom_id res chain seq x y z
N GLN A 1 -11.77 -19.19 13.29
CA GLN A 1 -11.08 -20.24 12.52
C GLN A 1 -10.78 -19.66 11.15
N GLU A 2 -9.67 -18.90 11.00
CA GLU A 2 -9.03 -18.49 9.72
C GLU A 2 -7.84 -17.53 9.90
N GLU A 3 -7.48 -17.12 11.12
CA GLU A 3 -6.30 -16.28 11.39
C GLU A 3 -4.97 -17.07 11.55
N GLU A 4 -4.97 -18.38 11.31
CA GLU A 4 -3.87 -19.28 11.72
C GLU A 4 -2.63 -19.30 10.81
N LYS A 5 -2.54 -18.46 9.77
CA LYS A 5 -1.31 -18.33 8.93
C LYS A 5 -1.03 -16.90 8.43
N LEU A 6 -1.48 -15.87 9.15
CA LEU A 6 -1.03 -14.52 8.83
C LEU A 6 0.41 -14.34 9.32
N LEU A 7 1.35 -14.15 8.38
CA LEU A 7 2.76 -13.82 8.70
C LEU A 7 2.92 -12.41 9.32
N GLY A 8 1.83 -11.65 9.35
CA GLY A 8 1.72 -10.35 9.98
C GLY A 8 0.52 -9.58 9.45
N SER A 9 -0.05 -8.71 10.29
CA SER A 9 -1.04 -7.72 9.90
C SER A 9 -0.34 -6.37 9.71
N ILE A 10 -0.58 -5.71 8.58
CA ILE A 10 -0.18 -4.32 8.38
C ILE A 10 -1.35 -3.41 8.74
N LEU A 11 -1.14 -2.52 9.71
CA LEU A 11 -2.07 -1.45 10.00
C LEU A 11 -1.91 -0.41 8.91
N LEU A 12 -2.83 -0.37 7.96
CA LEU A 12 -2.89 0.68 6.94
C LEU A 12 -3.13 2.11 7.47
N PRO A 13 -3.78 2.37 8.63
CA PRO A 13 -3.83 3.72 9.20
C PRO A 13 -2.48 4.44 9.13
N SER A 14 -2.48 5.66 8.63
CA SER A 14 -1.28 6.51 8.49
C SER A 14 -0.26 6.08 7.43
N TYR A 15 -0.45 4.97 6.72
CA TYR A 15 0.43 4.62 5.60
C TYR A 15 0.21 5.52 4.40
N ARG A 16 1.31 6.06 3.89
CA ARG A 16 1.32 6.84 2.66
C ARG A 16 1.54 5.92 1.47
N ILE A 17 0.50 5.77 0.66
CA ILE A 17 0.59 5.03 -0.59
C ILE A 17 1.09 5.98 -1.69
N THR A 18 2.18 5.61 -2.34
CA THR A 18 2.75 6.38 -3.45
C THR A 18 3.04 5.48 -4.63
N VAL A 19 2.72 5.94 -5.84
CA VAL A 19 3.09 5.23 -7.06
C VAL A 19 4.59 5.39 -7.27
N CYS A 20 5.31 4.29 -7.51
CA CYS A 20 6.73 4.36 -7.84
C CYS A 20 6.88 5.04 -9.19
N LYS A 21 7.71 6.08 -9.23
CA LYS A 21 8.02 6.77 -10.48
C LYS A 21 8.97 5.90 -11.33
N PRO A 22 9.00 6.09 -12.66
CA PRO A 22 10.00 5.43 -13.50
C PRO A 22 11.45 5.74 -13.10
N GLU A 23 11.67 6.83 -12.35
CA GLU A 23 12.96 7.22 -11.77
C GLU A 23 13.40 6.35 -10.58
N ASP A 24 12.48 5.62 -9.95
CA ASP A 24 12.70 4.81 -8.74
C ASP A 24 13.49 3.51 -9.03
N LYS A 25 13.94 3.30 -10.28
CA LYS A 25 14.61 2.08 -10.78
C LYS A 25 13.82 0.79 -10.53
N VAL A 26 12.52 0.89 -10.30
CA VAL A 26 11.65 -0.28 -10.17
C VAL A 26 11.38 -0.84 -11.57
N ASN A 27 11.92 -2.04 -11.84
CA ASN A 27 11.76 -2.76 -13.12
C ASN A 27 10.30 -3.20 -13.42
N LYS A 28 9.31 -2.74 -12.64
CA LYS A 28 7.89 -3.03 -12.84
C LYS A 28 7.12 -1.76 -13.18
N LYS A 29 6.49 -1.77 -14.37
CA LYS A 29 5.71 -0.65 -14.94
C LYS A 29 4.58 -0.13 -14.04
N PHE A 30 4.03 -0.97 -13.16
CA PHE A 30 2.87 -0.64 -12.32
C PHE A 30 3.15 -0.92 -10.85
N ALA A 31 4.29 -0.40 -10.38
CA ALA A 31 4.70 -0.54 -8.99
C ALA A 31 4.23 0.64 -8.14
N PHE A 32 3.91 0.34 -6.88
CA PHE A 32 3.54 1.31 -5.87
C PHE A 32 4.08 0.86 -4.52
N LYS A 33 4.31 1.81 -3.63
CA LYS A 33 4.83 1.54 -2.28
C LYS A 33 3.92 2.12 -1.22
N ALA A 34 3.89 1.44 -0.08
CA ALA A 34 3.27 1.92 1.14
C ALA A 34 4.39 2.20 2.14
N GLU A 35 4.58 3.48 2.48
CA GLU A 35 5.56 3.93 3.46
C GLU A 35 4.87 4.62 4.63
N HIS A 36 5.36 4.39 5.85
CA HIS A 36 4.89 5.07 7.04
C HIS A 36 6.08 5.42 7.94
N ALA A 37 6.02 6.58 8.59
CA ALA A 37 7.04 6.98 9.54
C ALA A 37 7.14 5.92 10.66
N ASN A 38 8.36 5.43 10.92
CA ASN A 38 8.66 4.36 11.88
C ASN A 38 8.16 2.94 11.54
N MET A 39 7.63 2.68 10.35
CA MET A 39 7.29 1.31 9.94
C MET A 39 8.02 0.87 8.68
N ARG A 40 7.95 -0.44 8.39
CA ARG A 40 8.54 -1.01 7.19
C ARG A 40 7.84 -0.46 5.95
N THR A 41 8.64 -0.03 4.97
CA THR A 41 8.16 0.32 3.63
C THR A 41 7.90 -0.96 2.84
N TYR A 42 6.68 -1.09 2.32
CA TYR A 42 6.27 -2.20 1.48
C TYR A 42 6.24 -1.77 0.02
N HIS A 43 6.81 -2.58 -0.87
CA HIS A 43 6.77 -2.36 -2.31
C HIS A 43 5.88 -3.42 -2.94
N PHE A 44 4.87 -2.97 -3.67
CA PHE A 44 3.91 -3.78 -4.38
C PHE A 44 4.01 -3.49 -5.87
N ALA A 45 3.56 -4.45 -6.68
CA ALA A 45 3.43 -4.22 -8.11
C ALA A 45 2.25 -4.99 -8.66
N ALA A 46 1.46 -4.32 -9.48
CA ALA A 46 0.36 -4.92 -10.19
C ALA A 46 0.76 -5.36 -11.59
N GLU A 47 -0.05 -6.23 -12.18
CA GLU A 47 0.10 -6.69 -13.56
C GLU A 47 -0.40 -5.66 -14.58
N THR A 48 -1.39 -4.85 -14.20
CA THR A 48 -1.99 -3.80 -15.05
C THR A 48 -2.05 -2.46 -14.33
N ARG A 49 -2.14 -1.37 -15.12
CA ARG A 49 -2.33 -0.01 -14.59
C ARG A 49 -3.64 0.14 -13.81
N GLU A 50 -4.71 -0.46 -14.30
CA GLU A 50 -6.01 -0.43 -13.64
C GLU A 50 -5.97 -1.10 -12.27
N HIS A 51 -5.38 -2.30 -12.17
CA HIS A 51 -5.21 -2.96 -10.87
C HIS A 51 -4.36 -2.10 -9.93
N MET A 52 -3.24 -1.53 -10.41
CA MET A 52 -2.43 -0.61 -9.59
C MET A 52 -3.25 0.56 -9.07
N ASN A 53 -4.00 1.25 -9.93
CA ASN A 53 -4.83 2.37 -9.51
C ASN A 53 -5.90 1.95 -8.51
N GLN A 54 -6.54 0.79 -8.71
CA GLN A 54 -7.55 0.27 -7.81
C GLN A 54 -6.95 -0.06 -6.44
N TRP A 55 -5.80 -0.74 -6.39
CA TRP A 55 -5.08 -1.04 -5.16
C TRP A 55 -4.60 0.23 -4.45
N VAL A 56 -4.00 1.17 -5.18
CA VAL A 56 -3.53 2.44 -4.62
C VAL A 56 -4.69 3.22 -4.03
N ASN A 57 -5.82 3.31 -4.74
CA ASN A 57 -7.00 4.02 -4.26
C ASN A 57 -7.59 3.32 -3.02
N ALA A 58 -7.79 2.00 -3.07
CA ALA A 58 -8.32 1.23 -1.94
C ALA A 58 -7.42 1.36 -0.69
N LEU A 59 -6.10 1.22 -0.84
CA LEU A 59 -5.15 1.34 0.27
C LEU A 59 -5.04 2.78 0.79
N THR A 60 -5.14 3.78 -0.10
CA THR A 60 -5.17 5.20 0.31
C THR A 60 -6.42 5.48 1.12
N LEU A 61 -7.59 5.07 0.63
CA LEU A 61 -8.84 5.21 1.36
C LEU A 61 -8.79 4.46 2.70
N ALA A 62 -8.28 3.23 2.73
CA ALA A 62 -8.13 2.46 3.96
C ALA A 62 -7.17 3.12 4.97
N SER A 63 -6.13 3.82 4.49
CA SER A 63 -5.22 4.59 5.32
C SER A 63 -5.86 5.87 5.88
N LEU A 64 -6.74 6.52 5.11
CA LEU A 64 -7.49 7.72 5.49
C LEU A 64 -8.72 7.42 6.37
N LEU A 65 -9.32 6.24 6.25
CA LEU A 65 -10.53 5.85 6.98
C LEU A 65 -10.31 5.58 8.48
N GLN A 66 -9.08 5.79 8.98
CA GLN A 66 -8.71 5.63 10.37
C GLN A 66 -8.33 6.97 11.02
N ASP A 67 -9.13 8.00 10.77
CA ASP A 67 -9.36 9.06 11.76
C ASP A 67 -10.63 8.70 12.57
N PRO A 68 -10.58 7.77 13.55
CA PRO A 68 -11.66 7.64 14.51
C PRO A 68 -11.52 8.71 15.59
N ASN A 69 -11.70 9.99 15.28
CA ASN A 69 -12.38 10.94 16.17
C ASN A 69 -12.62 12.32 15.54
N PRO A 70 -13.83 12.91 15.66
CA PRO A 70 -14.04 14.36 15.55
C PRO A 70 -13.42 15.14 16.74
#